data_AF-T2IQW8-F1
#
_entry.id   AF-T2IQW8-F1
#
_cell.length_a   1.000
_cell.length_b   1.000
_cell.length_c   1.000
_cell.angle_alpha   90.00
_cell.angle_beta   90.00
_cell.angle_gamma   90.00
#
_symmetry.space_group_name_H-M   'P 1'
#
loop_
_entity.id
_entity.type
_entity.pdbx_description
1 polymer ?
#
loop_
_entity_poly.entity_id
_entity_poly.type
_entity_poly.pdbx_seq_one_letter_code
_entity_poly.pdbx_strand_id
1 'polypeptide(L)'
;MNATTHAISFELTRKIAQIGVLFRAEFPEADVDLNPWLTDADTQCLVDPYSIDLSFYFPRHHSALECHCILLEVKFTKSLMHPNSQLNEIKAHGFYYGQLQWSFDTDTGDFSGDVLPDYQVQAIFTGVTANIFQLFDCSIVNR
;
A
#
# COMPACT_ATOMS: atom_id res chain seq x y z
N MET A 1 1.81 -8.27 -4.50
CA MET A 1 1.92 -8.31 -3.01
C MET A 1 3.13 -9.13 -2.62
N ASN A 2 3.85 -8.66 -1.61
CA ASN A 2 5.05 -9.27 -1.07
C ASN A 2 5.19 -9.04 0.46
N ALA A 3 4.21 -8.41 1.12
CA ALA A 3 4.36 -7.89 2.48
C ALA A 3 4.80 -8.95 3.51
N THR A 4 4.24 -10.16 3.49
CA THR A 4 4.68 -11.24 4.40
C THR A 4 6.15 -11.62 4.20
N THR A 5 6.70 -11.51 2.98
CA THR A 5 8.12 -11.77 2.69
C THR A 5 9.04 -10.79 3.43
N HIS A 6 8.56 -9.58 3.73
CA HIS A 6 9.30 -8.54 4.42
C HIS A 6 9.10 -8.52 5.95
N ALA A 7 8.23 -9.38 6.49
CA ALA A 7 8.00 -9.54 7.93
C ALA A 7 9.10 -10.35 8.64
N ILE A 8 10.37 -10.00 8.39
CA ILE A 8 11.57 -10.73 8.86
C ILE A 8 12.12 -10.22 10.19
N SER A 9 11.58 -9.11 10.71
CA SER A 9 11.89 -8.59 12.04
C SER A 9 10.59 -8.21 12.75
N PHE A 10 10.64 -8.15 14.09
CA PHE A 10 9.48 -7.71 14.88
C PHE A 10 9.07 -6.27 14.51
N GLU A 11 10.04 -5.40 14.26
CA GLU A 11 9.78 -4.02 13.85
C GLU A 11 9.06 -3.94 12.51
N LEU A 12 9.57 -4.64 11.48
CA LEU A 12 8.93 -4.66 10.17
C LEU A 12 7.54 -5.31 10.22
N THR A 13 7.40 -6.41 10.96
CA THR A 13 6.09 -7.05 11.18
C THR A 13 5.08 -6.08 11.78
N ARG A 14 5.50 -5.32 12.81
CA ARG A 14 4.65 -4.31 13.45
C ARG A 14 4.28 -3.18 12.47
N LYS A 15 5.25 -2.65 11.72
CA LYS A 15 5.01 -1.60 10.73
C LYS A 15 4.04 -2.05 9.63
N ILE A 16 4.25 -3.25 9.08
CA ILE A 16 3.35 -3.85 8.08
C ILE A 16 1.92 -3.99 8.64
N ALA A 17 1.77 -4.52 9.85
CA ALA A 17 0.46 -4.64 10.49
C ALA A 17 -0.18 -3.25 10.73
N GLN A 18 0.61 -2.25 11.10
CA GLN A 18 0.15 -0.88 11.32
C GLN A 18 -0.33 -0.21 10.02
N ILE A 19 0.26 -0.50 8.85
CA ILE A 19 -0.30 -0.05 7.56
C ILE A 19 -1.72 -0.57 7.39
N GLY A 20 -1.95 -1.86 7.62
CA GLY A 20 -3.28 -2.46 7.53
C GLY A 20 -4.28 -1.89 8.53
N VAL A 21 -3.82 -1.48 9.73
CA VAL A 21 -4.65 -0.78 10.72
C VAL A 21 -4.99 0.64 10.28
N LEU A 22 -4.01 1.41 9.79
CA LEU A 22 -4.22 2.78 9.30
C LEU A 22 -5.22 2.80 8.15
N PHE A 23 -5.09 1.86 7.20
CA PHE A 23 -5.99 1.78 6.07
C PHE A 23 -7.43 1.45 6.50
N ARG A 24 -7.61 0.43 7.35
CA ARG A 24 -8.94 0.05 7.85
C ARG A 24 -9.58 1.03 8.82
N ALA A 25 -8.81 1.96 9.39
CA ALA A 25 -9.37 3.05 10.18
C ALA A 25 -10.27 3.95 9.30
N GLU A 26 -9.89 4.12 8.03
CA GLU A 26 -10.63 4.90 7.05
C GLU A 26 -11.58 4.05 6.19
N PHE A 27 -11.23 2.78 5.96
CA PHE A 27 -12.01 1.81 5.19
C PHE A 27 -12.30 0.54 6.00
N PRO A 28 -13.23 0.58 6.97
CA PRO A 28 -13.46 -0.52 7.92
C PRO A 28 -13.89 -1.84 7.29
N GLU A 29 -14.52 -1.78 6.11
CA GLU A 29 -14.98 -2.93 5.34
C GLU A 29 -13.89 -3.58 4.49
N ALA A 30 -12.68 -3.01 4.44
CA ALA A 30 -11.57 -3.54 3.67
C ALA A 30 -10.95 -4.77 4.35
N ASP A 31 -10.86 -5.87 3.60
CA ASP A 31 -10.09 -7.05 3.97
C ASP A 31 -8.64 -6.88 3.51
N VAL A 32 -7.69 -7.02 4.44
CA VAL A 32 -6.26 -6.87 4.13
C VAL A 32 -5.68 -8.22 3.72
N ASP A 33 -5.13 -8.29 2.51
CA ASP A 33 -4.28 -9.40 2.09
C ASP A 33 -2.80 -8.96 2.12
N LEU A 34 -2.00 -9.71 2.87
CA LEU A 34 -0.55 -9.52 3.00
C LEU A 34 0.23 -10.59 2.25
N ASN A 35 -0.45 -11.62 1.78
CA ASN A 35 0.19 -12.81 1.23
C ASN A 35 0.92 -12.43 -0.06
N PRO A 36 2.14 -12.94 -0.25
CA PRO A 36 2.87 -12.67 -1.46
C PRO A 36 2.17 -13.34 -2.65
N TRP A 37 2.35 -12.82 -3.86
CA TRP A 37 1.79 -13.40 -5.12
C TRP A 37 2.48 -14.74 -5.50
N LEU A 38 2.85 -15.55 -4.52
CA LEU A 38 3.79 -16.67 -4.66
C LEU A 38 3.26 -17.89 -5.40
N THR A 39 2.05 -17.86 -5.96
CA THR A 39 1.51 -19.01 -6.70
C THR A 39 1.59 -18.86 -8.22
N ASP A 40 1.96 -17.70 -8.75
CA ASP A 40 2.02 -17.47 -10.19
C ASP A 40 3.44 -17.07 -10.64
N ALA A 41 4.04 -17.88 -11.51
CA ALA A 41 5.40 -17.67 -12.01
C ALA A 41 5.51 -16.38 -12.84
N ASP A 42 4.40 -15.97 -13.48
CA ASP A 42 4.39 -14.79 -14.35
C ASP A 42 4.48 -13.47 -13.57
N THR A 43 4.09 -13.48 -12.30
CA THR A 43 4.05 -12.27 -11.46
C THR A 43 5.20 -12.16 -10.46
N GLN A 44 6.01 -13.22 -10.30
CA GLN A 44 7.23 -13.16 -9.47
C GLN A 44 8.25 -12.12 -9.97
N CYS A 45 8.37 -11.96 -11.29
CA CYS A 45 9.26 -10.97 -11.90
C CYS A 45 8.81 -9.52 -11.67
N LEU A 46 7.57 -9.30 -11.25
CA LEU A 46 7.00 -7.98 -11.00
C LEU A 46 7.21 -7.50 -9.56
N VAL A 47 7.73 -8.36 -8.68
CA VAL A 47 8.00 -8.00 -7.29
C VAL A 47 9.16 -7.01 -7.25
N ASP A 48 8.88 -5.78 -6.82
CA ASP A 48 9.92 -4.80 -6.51
C ASP A 48 10.55 -5.17 -5.15
N PRO A 49 11.86 -5.49 -5.10
CA PRO A 49 12.54 -5.83 -3.85
C PRO A 49 12.69 -4.64 -2.89
N TYR A 50 12.35 -3.44 -3.34
CA TYR A 50 12.40 -2.21 -2.59
C TYR A 50 11.01 -1.69 -2.22
N SER A 51 9.96 -2.50 -2.39
CA SER A 51 8.60 -2.15 -1.95
C SER A 51 8.04 -3.15 -0.94
N ILE A 52 7.13 -2.67 -0.10
CA ILE A 52 6.20 -3.52 0.66
C ILE A 52 4.83 -3.37 -0.02
N ASP A 53 4.33 -4.47 -0.57
CA ASP A 53 3.09 -4.48 -1.33
C ASP A 53 2.00 -5.20 -0.54
N LEU A 54 0.90 -4.50 -0.29
CA LEU A 54 -0.31 -4.98 0.37
C LEU A 54 -1.50 -4.84 -0.58
N SER A 55 -2.53 -5.67 -0.42
CA SER A 55 -3.80 -5.40 -1.08
C SER A 55 -4.96 -5.33 -0.10
N PHE A 56 -5.97 -4.57 -0.51
CA PHE A 56 -7.20 -4.34 0.23
C PHE A 56 -8.36 -4.73 -0.65
N TYR A 57 -9.13 -5.72 -0.24
CA TYR A 57 -10.32 -6.19 -0.94
C TYR A 57 -11.59 -5.63 -0.30
N PHE A 58 -12.55 -5.26 -1.14
CA PHE A 58 -13.85 -4.73 -0.74
C PHE A 58 -14.94 -5.74 -1.14
N PRO A 59 -15.68 -6.34 -0.17
CA PRO A 59 -16.69 -7.36 -0.46
C PRO A 59 -17.87 -6.88 -1.30
N ARG A 60 -18.10 -5.57 -1.33
CA ARG A 60 -19.12 -4.91 -2.15
C ARG A 60 -18.45 -3.76 -2.90
N HIS A 61 -19.02 -3.39 -4.04
CA HIS A 61 -18.60 -2.19 -4.75
C HIS A 61 -18.65 -0.99 -3.83
N HIS A 62 -17.49 -0.40 -3.57
CA HIS A 62 -17.39 0.83 -2.82
C HIS A 62 -17.44 1.98 -3.82
N SER A 63 -18.64 2.51 -4.08
CA SER A 63 -18.87 3.47 -5.17
C SER A 63 -18.01 4.74 -5.07
N ALA A 64 -17.63 5.15 -3.87
CA ALA A 64 -16.74 6.30 -3.69
C ALA A 64 -15.28 6.00 -4.10
N LEU A 65 -14.87 4.72 -4.08
CA LEU A 65 -13.54 4.26 -4.49
C LEU A 65 -13.50 3.82 -5.96
N GLU A 66 -14.66 3.53 -6.57
CA GLU A 66 -14.77 3.02 -7.94
C GLU A 66 -13.88 1.78 -8.21
N CYS A 67 -13.73 0.91 -7.20
CA CYS A 67 -12.95 -0.32 -7.30
C CYS A 67 -13.43 -1.42 -6.34
N HIS A 68 -12.93 -2.65 -6.52
CA HIS A 68 -13.12 -3.79 -5.61
C HIS A 68 -11.85 -4.22 -4.91
N CYS A 69 -10.69 -3.82 -5.42
CA CYS A 69 -9.41 -4.16 -4.85
C CYS A 69 -8.45 -2.98 -5.03
N ILE A 70 -7.61 -2.74 -4.04
CA ILE A 70 -6.54 -1.75 -4.10
C ILE A 70 -5.23 -2.45 -3.84
N LEU A 71 -4.27 -2.29 -4.73
CA LEU A 71 -2.87 -2.61 -4.46
C LEU A 71 -2.19 -1.35 -3.90
N LEU A 72 -1.53 -1.46 -2.76
CA LEU A 72 -0.74 -0.41 -2.14
C LEU A 72 0.73 -0.83 -2.15
N GLU A 73 1.57 -0.05 -2.79
CA GLU A 73 3.02 -0.28 -2.90
C GLU A 73 3.74 0.80 -2.11
N VAL A 74 4.38 0.39 -1.02
CA VAL A 74 5.12 1.28 -0.11
C VAL A 74 6.61 1.16 -0.45
N LYS A 75 7.16 2.13 -1.18
CA LYS A 75 8.44 2.02 -1.88
C LYS A 75 9.57 2.77 -1.18
N PHE A 76 10.72 2.12 -1.08
CA PHE A 76 11.88 2.59 -0.33
C PHE A 76 13.04 2.93 -1.26
N THR A 77 13.92 3.84 -0.83
CA THR A 77 15.11 4.24 -1.59
C THR A 77 16.11 3.10 -1.80
N LYS A 78 16.09 2.10 -0.91
CA LYS A 78 17.00 0.95 -0.86
C LYS A 78 16.29 -0.26 -0.28
N SER A 79 16.95 -1.40 -0.28
CA SER A 79 16.50 -2.59 0.46
C SER A 79 16.13 -2.22 1.90
N LEU A 80 15.01 -2.76 2.40
CA LEU A 80 14.50 -2.54 3.76
C LEU A 80 15.51 -2.85 4.87
N MET A 81 16.48 -3.72 4.60
CA MET A 81 17.53 -4.09 5.56
C MET A 81 18.72 -3.13 5.54
N HIS A 82 18.76 -2.19 4.60
CA HIS A 82 19.82 -1.19 4.53
C HIS A 82 19.59 -0.13 5.62
N PRO A 83 20.60 0.22 6.46
CA PRO A 83 20.42 1.16 7.58
C PRO A 83 19.89 2.55 7.17
N ASN A 84 20.26 3.01 5.97
CA ASN A 84 19.79 4.27 5.40
C ASN A 84 18.61 4.09 4.43
N SER A 85 17.85 3.00 4.54
CA SER A 85 16.62 2.84 3.78
C SER A 85 15.56 3.79 4.34
N GLN A 86 14.91 4.53 3.45
CA GLN A 86 13.89 5.51 3.79
C GLN A 86 12.70 5.28 2.87
N LEU A 87 11.50 5.52 3.39
CA LEU A 87 10.31 5.55 2.55
C LEU A 87 10.44 6.70 1.56
N ASN A 88 10.23 6.42 0.28
CA ASN A 88 10.37 7.39 -0.80
C ASN A 88 9.03 7.76 -1.42
N GLU A 89 8.19 6.75 -1.68
CA GLU A 89 7.00 6.89 -2.48
C GLU A 89 5.96 5.86 -2.04
N ILE A 90 4.69 6.21 -2.08
CA ILE A 90 3.58 5.28 -1.97
C ILE A 90 2.78 5.37 -3.26
N LYS A 91 2.59 4.23 -3.92
CA LYS A 91 1.65 4.10 -5.04
C LYS A 91 0.43 3.31 -4.60
N ALA A 92 -0.72 3.66 -5.16
CA ALA A 92 -1.93 2.89 -5.00
C ALA A 92 -2.62 2.69 -6.34
N HIS A 93 -3.14 1.50 -6.59
CA HIS A 93 -3.82 1.13 -7.83
C HIS A 93 -5.17 0.49 -7.51
N GLY A 94 -6.26 1.08 -8.00
CA GLY A 94 -7.61 0.55 -7.86
C GLY A 94 -8.00 -0.32 -9.03
N PHE A 95 -8.55 -1.51 -8.74
CA PHE A 95 -8.97 -2.49 -9.74
C PHE A 95 -10.45 -2.82 -9.60
N TYR A 96 -11.14 -2.95 -10.74
CA TYR A 96 -12.50 -3.45 -10.84
C TYR A 96 -12.53 -4.65 -11.80
N TYR A 97 -12.88 -5.83 -11.28
CA TYR A 97 -12.81 -7.12 -12.01
C TYR A 97 -11.48 -7.32 -12.78
N GLY A 98 -10.36 -6.98 -12.13
CA GLY A 98 -9.01 -7.14 -12.68
C GLY A 98 -8.59 -6.04 -13.66
N GLN A 99 -9.46 -5.07 -13.97
CA GLN A 99 -9.11 -3.90 -14.79
C GLN A 99 -8.67 -2.75 -13.90
N LEU A 100 -7.51 -2.16 -14.22
CA LEU A 100 -7.05 -0.93 -13.57
C LEU A 100 -8.03 0.21 -13.86
N GLN A 101 -8.56 0.83 -12.82
CA GLN A 101 -9.48 1.97 -12.91
C GLN A 101 -8.74 3.29 -12.70
N TRP A 102 -7.91 3.33 -11.66
CA TRP A 102 -7.16 4.50 -11.26
C TRP A 102 -5.83 4.13 -10.60
N SER A 103 -4.92 5.09 -10.62
CA SER A 103 -3.63 5.06 -9.95
C SER A 103 -3.43 6.35 -9.18
N PHE A 104 -2.78 6.26 -8.03
CA PHE A 104 -2.35 7.37 -7.19
C PHE A 104 -0.87 7.23 -6.89
N ASP A 105 -0.18 8.36 -6.85
CA ASP A 105 1.23 8.43 -6.57
C ASP A 105 1.52 9.61 -5.65
N THR A 106 2.22 9.38 -4.54
CA THR A 106 2.60 10.47 -3.63
C THR A 106 3.67 11.41 -4.20
N ASP A 107 4.43 10.99 -5.22
CA ASP A 107 5.41 11.85 -5.88
C ASP A 107 4.72 12.98 -6.67
N THR A 108 3.67 12.65 -7.41
CA THR A 108 2.85 13.65 -8.12
C THR A 108 1.78 14.27 -7.23
N GLY A 109 1.27 13.50 -6.25
CA GLY A 109 0.16 13.87 -5.40
C GLY A 109 -1.21 13.73 -6.08
N ASP A 110 -1.27 13.14 -7.28
CA ASP A 110 -2.46 13.15 -8.14
C ASP A 110 -2.99 11.74 -8.40
N PHE A 111 -4.32 11.68 -8.60
CA PHE A 111 -5.00 10.51 -9.14
C PHE A 111 -5.08 10.58 -10.67
N SER A 112 -4.91 9.44 -11.34
CA SER A 112 -5.02 9.31 -12.79
C SER A 112 -5.74 8.01 -13.16
N GLY A 113 -6.44 7.99 -14.31
CA GLY A 113 -7.20 6.83 -14.76
C GLY A 113 -8.51 7.21 -15.43
N ASP A 114 -9.26 6.19 -15.85
CA ASP A 114 -10.52 6.36 -16.58
C ASP A 114 -11.70 6.63 -15.62
N VAL A 115 -11.65 6.04 -14.43
CA VAL A 115 -12.68 6.18 -13.39
C VAL A 115 -11.98 6.46 -12.06
N LEU A 116 -12.06 7.72 -11.61
CA LEU A 116 -11.38 8.16 -10.40
C LEU A 116 -12.26 7.99 -9.16
N PRO A 117 -11.67 7.79 -7.98
CA PRO A 117 -12.38 7.92 -6.71
C PRO A 117 -12.95 9.33 -6.53
N ASP A 118 -13.97 9.46 -5.69
CA ASP A 118 -14.47 10.78 -5.34
C ASP A 118 -13.43 11.61 -4.56
N TYR A 119 -13.62 12.93 -4.51
CA TYR A 119 -12.66 13.84 -3.89
C TYR A 119 -12.46 13.60 -2.39
N GLN A 120 -13.48 13.10 -1.67
CA GLN A 120 -13.35 12.83 -0.24
C GLN A 120 -12.41 11.64 -0.01
N VAL A 121 -12.58 10.59 -0.81
CA VAL A 121 -11.71 9.42 -0.80
C VAL A 121 -10.28 9.77 -1.20
N GLN A 122 -10.10 10.64 -2.20
CA GLN A 122 -8.77 11.12 -2.57
C GLN A 122 -8.08 11.84 -1.38
N ALA A 123 -8.81 12.70 -0.67
CA ALA A 123 -8.29 13.38 0.52
C ALA A 123 -7.96 12.41 1.67
N ILE A 124 -8.79 11.39 1.87
CA ILE A 124 -8.54 10.31 2.83
C ILE A 124 -7.24 9.58 2.47
N PHE A 125 -7.02 9.24 1.19
CA PHE A 125 -5.79 8.60 0.73
C PHE A 125 -4.54 9.44 1.03
N THR A 126 -4.61 10.76 0.80
CA THR A 126 -3.54 11.68 1.18
C THR A 126 -3.27 11.65 2.69
N GLY A 127 -4.30 11.57 3.53
CA GLY A 127 -4.14 11.44 4.98
C GLY A 127 -3.51 10.10 5.40
N VAL A 128 -4.00 8.98 4.86
CA VAL A 128 -3.48 7.64 5.15
C VAL A 128 -2.01 7.53 4.74
N THR A 129 -1.66 8.00 3.55
CA THR A 129 -0.28 7.97 3.05
C THR A 129 0.65 8.83 3.91
N ALA A 130 0.23 10.03 4.33
CA ALA A 130 1.00 10.83 5.29
C ALA A 130 1.24 10.11 6.62
N ASN A 131 0.23 9.41 7.15
CA ASN A 131 0.39 8.60 8.37
C ASN A 131 1.36 7.43 8.17
N ILE A 132 1.37 6.81 6.98
CA ILE A 132 2.34 5.77 6.62
C ILE A 132 3.75 6.35 6.54
N PHE A 133 3.95 7.53 5.94
CA PHE A 133 5.25 8.22 5.99
C PHE A 133 5.74 8.42 7.42
N GLN A 134 4.88 8.94 8.29
CA GLN A 134 5.21 9.13 9.71
C GLN A 134 5.58 7.82 10.41
N LEU A 135 4.91 6.72 10.08
CA LEU A 135 5.18 5.39 10.63
C LEU A 135 6.62 4.92 10.32
N PHE A 136 7.15 5.25 9.15
CA PHE A 136 8.53 4.87 8.76
C PHE A 136 9.58 5.92 9.17
N ASP A 137 9.20 7.19 9.27
CA ASP A 137 10.06 8.27 9.79
C ASP A 137 10.31 8.15 11.29
N CYS A 138 9.32 7.67 12.05
CA CYS A 138 9.46 7.31 13.45
C CYS A 138 10.26 6.00 13.62
N SER A 139 11.50 5.97 13.14
CA SER A 139 12.50 5.06 13.70
C SER A 139 12.89 5.61 15.06
N ILE A 140 12.26 5.06 16.11
CA ILE A 140 12.73 5.26 17.49
C ILE A 140 14.20 4.88 17.50
N VAL A 141 15.02 5.88 17.73
CA VAL A 141 16.42 5.78 18.13
C VAL A 141 16.49 4.78 19.29
N ASN A 142 16.75 3.51 18.99
CA ASN A 142 17.27 2.58 19.98
C ASN A 142 18.77 2.89 20.11
N ARG A 143 19.07 3.80 21.04
CA ARG A 143 20.34 3.85 21.76
C ARG A 143 20.45 2.65 22.68
#